data_AF-A0AAV2RMZ0-F1
#
_entry.id   AF-A0AAV2RMZ0-F1
#
_cell.length_a   1.000
_cell.length_b   1.000
_cell.length_c   1.000
_cell.angle_alpha   90.00
_cell.angle_beta   90.00
_cell.angle_gamma   90.00
#
_symmetry.space_group_name_H-M   'P 1'
#
loop_
_entity.id
_entity.type
_entity.pdbx_description
1 polymer ?
#
loop_
_entity_poly.entity_id
_entity_poly.type
_entity_poly.pdbx_seq_one_letter_code
_entity_poly.pdbx_strand_id
1 'polypeptide(L)'
;ADAFHGLTALDHLDISDNNADIVGTFQDLPKLGHISLDSNNMTTIPSQFIKTGSSDLSFIGLSHNNIVSVEPDAFDIVDGLHINMGFNSLSTLDEVTWRPYFEAGVTLAAGDNPLVCG
;
A
#
# COMPACT_ATOMS: atom_id res chain seq x y z
N ALA A 1 -12.10 -6.09 -14.39
CA ALA A 1 -11.34 -5.25 -15.32
C ALA A 1 -10.76 -4.15 -14.48
N ASP A 2 -9.43 -4.10 -14.33
CA ASP A 2 -8.78 -3.08 -13.52
C ASP A 2 -9.00 -1.72 -14.16
N ALA A 3 -9.57 -0.79 -13.39
CA ALA A 3 -9.96 0.52 -13.87
C ALA A 3 -8.80 1.34 -14.44
N PHE A 4 -7.56 0.94 -14.12
CA PHE A 4 -6.34 1.63 -14.49
C PHE A 4 -5.46 0.85 -15.49
N HIS A 5 -5.91 -0.33 -15.93
CA HIS A 5 -5.16 -1.12 -16.92
C HIS A 5 -4.98 -0.31 -18.21
N GLY A 6 -3.73 -0.21 -18.65
CA GLY A 6 -3.35 0.45 -19.91
C GLY A 6 -2.92 1.90 -19.72
N LEU A 7 -3.02 2.44 -18.50
CA LEU A 7 -2.49 3.76 -18.15
C LEU A 7 -0.96 3.70 -17.94
N THR A 8 -0.23 3.27 -18.97
CA THR A 8 1.23 3.05 -18.92
C THR A 8 2.05 4.33 -18.73
N ALA A 9 1.41 5.49 -18.85
CA ALA A 9 2.00 6.80 -18.60
C ALA A 9 1.64 7.40 -17.23
N LEU A 10 0.84 6.70 -16.42
CA LEU A 10 0.43 7.17 -15.10
C LEU A 10 1.63 7.19 -14.15
N ASP A 11 1.93 8.38 -13.64
CA ASP A 11 3.04 8.64 -12.70
C ASP A 11 2.53 8.88 -11.28
N HIS A 12 1.40 9.57 -11.15
CA HIS A 12 0.77 9.90 -9.89
C HIS A 12 -0.71 9.55 -9.93
N LEU A 13 -1.18 8.80 -8.93
CA LEU A 13 -2.58 8.46 -8.74
C LEU A 13 -3.02 8.88 -7.33
N ASP A 14 -3.97 9.79 -7.28
CA ASP A 14 -4.62 10.21 -6.03
C ASP A 14 -6.11 9.89 -6.11
N ILE A 15 -6.55 8.97 -5.26
CA ILE A 15 -7.96 8.64 -5.04
C ILE A 15 -8.28 8.66 -3.54
N SER A 16 -7.58 9.51 -2.79
CA SER A 16 -7.86 9.77 -1.38
C SER A 16 -9.23 10.44 -1.17
N ASP A 17 -9.74 10.38 0.06
CA ASP A 17 -10.97 11.07 0.49
C ASP A 17 -12.24 10.70 -0.32
N ASN A 18 -12.31 9.47 -0.84
CA ASN A 18 -13.45 9.03 -1.67
C ASN A 18 -14.47 8.19 -0.91
N ASN A 19 -14.28 7.97 0.40
CA ASN A 19 -15.18 7.18 1.22
C ASN A 19 -15.44 5.79 0.63
N ALA A 20 -14.47 5.28 -0.14
CA ALA A 20 -14.63 4.10 -0.99
C ALA A 20 -14.05 2.87 -0.28
N ASP A 21 -14.69 1.72 -0.52
CA ASP A 21 -14.07 0.42 -0.26
C ASP A 21 -13.31 0.01 -1.52
N ILE A 22 -11.99 0.24 -1.54
CA ILE A 22 -11.16 -0.01 -2.71
C ILE A 22 -10.93 -1.52 -2.83
N VAL A 23 -11.70 -2.15 -3.71
CA VAL A 23 -11.66 -3.59 -3.99
C VAL A 23 -10.81 -3.98 -5.21
N GLY A 24 -10.23 -2.99 -5.91
CA GLY A 24 -9.42 -3.21 -7.11
C GLY A 24 -7.92 -3.30 -6.82
N THR A 25 -7.16 -3.94 -7.72
CA THR A 25 -5.69 -3.97 -7.66
C THR A 25 -5.09 -2.97 -8.63
N PHE A 26 -3.85 -2.56 -8.37
CA PHE A 26 -3.08 -1.61 -9.16
C PHE A 26 -1.92 -2.35 -9.81
N GLN A 27 -2.18 -2.88 -11.00
CA GLN A 27 -1.25 -3.72 -11.77
C GLN A 27 -0.90 -3.08 -13.11
N ASP A 28 0.27 -3.42 -13.65
CA ASP A 28 0.74 -2.99 -14.97
C ASP A 28 0.80 -1.45 -15.16
N LEU A 29 1.32 -0.75 -14.14
CA LEU A 29 1.51 0.70 -14.13
C LEU A 29 3.02 1.03 -14.06
N PRO A 30 3.79 0.76 -15.14
CA PRO A 30 5.26 0.72 -15.09
C PRO A 30 5.93 2.06 -14.76
N LYS A 31 5.20 3.18 -14.82
CA LYS A 31 5.71 4.52 -14.51
C LYS A 31 5.19 5.10 -13.20
N LEU A 32 4.40 4.35 -12.43
CA LEU A 32 3.76 4.89 -11.24
C LEU A 32 4.80 5.16 -10.16
N GLY A 33 5.05 6.43 -9.86
CA GLY A 33 5.92 6.88 -8.79
C GLY A 33 5.20 7.05 -7.44
N HIS A 34 3.89 7.35 -7.48
CA HIS A 34 3.13 7.71 -6.28
C HIS A 34 1.67 7.25 -6.38
N ILE A 35 1.18 6.66 -5.29
CA ILE A 35 -0.24 6.34 -5.13
C ILE A 35 -0.73 6.75 -3.73
N SER A 36 -1.81 7.52 -3.67
CA SER A 36 -2.52 7.85 -2.44
C SER A 36 -3.94 7.27 -2.46
N LEU A 37 -4.20 6.45 -1.44
CA LEU A 37 -5.48 5.82 -1.10
C LEU A 37 -5.93 6.25 0.31
N ASP A 38 -5.37 7.35 0.81
CA ASP A 38 -5.62 7.86 2.16
C ASP A 38 -7.12 8.17 2.37
N SER A 39 -7.59 8.10 3.62
CA SER A 39 -8.96 8.50 3.98
C SER A 39 -10.05 7.77 3.18
N ASN A 40 -9.92 6.45 3.06
CA ASN A 40 -10.93 5.58 2.48
C ASN A 40 -11.47 4.60 3.54
N ASN A 41 -12.25 3.61 3.12
CA ASN A 41 -12.88 2.63 4.01
C ASN A 41 -12.24 1.24 3.93
N MET A 42 -10.96 1.17 3.55
CA MET A 42 -10.27 -0.11 3.36
C MET A 42 -10.08 -0.83 4.69
N THR A 43 -10.31 -2.14 4.70
CA THR A 43 -10.18 -2.98 5.91
C THR A 43 -9.07 -4.02 5.82
N THR A 44 -8.75 -4.49 4.62
CA THR A 44 -7.69 -5.47 4.39
C THR A 44 -6.94 -5.13 3.12
N ILE A 45 -5.63 -5.34 3.11
CA ILE A 45 -4.83 -5.25 1.89
C ILE A 45 -4.55 -6.67 1.37
N PRO A 46 -5.10 -7.07 0.21
CA PRO A 46 -4.88 -8.39 -0.34
C PRO A 46 -3.47 -8.54 -0.93
N SER A 47 -3.07 -9.77 -1.18
CA SER A 47 -1.88 -10.09 -1.95
C SER A 47 -1.99 -9.51 -3.37
N GLN A 48 -0.86 -9.11 -3.94
CA GLN A 48 -0.78 -8.49 -5.27
C GLN A 48 -1.57 -7.18 -5.44
N PHE A 49 -1.84 -6.46 -4.35
CA PHE A 49 -2.64 -5.24 -4.36
C PHE A 49 -2.00 -4.11 -5.18
N ILE A 50 -0.73 -3.78 -4.95
CA ILE A 50 0.03 -2.79 -5.74
C ILE A 50 1.23 -3.51 -6.35
N LYS A 51 1.02 -4.06 -7.55
CA LYS A 51 2.02 -4.82 -8.34
C LYS A 51 2.19 -4.17 -9.70
N THR A 52 2.77 -2.98 -9.66
CA THR A 52 2.89 -2.07 -10.79
C THR A 52 4.02 -2.47 -11.74
N GLY A 53 5.05 -3.13 -11.21
CA GLY A 53 6.31 -3.38 -11.93
C GLY A 53 7.13 -2.10 -12.14
N SER A 54 6.79 -1.00 -11.47
CA SER A 54 7.50 0.27 -11.57
C SER A 54 8.73 0.29 -10.67
N SER A 55 9.88 0.66 -11.24
CA SER A 55 11.08 0.99 -10.48
C SER A 55 11.03 2.39 -9.85
N ASP A 56 10.06 3.21 -10.25
CA ASP A 56 9.96 4.61 -9.86
C ASP A 56 9.05 4.79 -8.63
N LEU A 57 8.33 3.73 -8.23
CA LEU A 57 7.41 3.75 -7.11
C LEU A 57 8.13 4.08 -5.81
N SER A 58 7.79 5.22 -5.23
CA SER A 58 8.46 5.79 -4.05
C SER A 58 7.51 6.01 -2.88
N PHE A 59 6.19 6.05 -3.12
CA PHE A 59 5.22 6.32 -2.06
C PHE A 59 3.89 5.58 -2.24
N ILE A 60 3.41 4.99 -1.14
CA ILE A 60 2.06 4.42 -1.00
C ILE A 60 1.40 5.06 0.23
N GLY A 61 0.33 5.81 0.02
CA GLY A 61 -0.52 6.38 1.06
C GLY A 61 -1.72 5.48 1.33
N LEU A 62 -1.85 4.99 2.56
CA LEU A 62 -2.92 4.13 3.07
C LEU A 62 -3.42 4.60 4.45
N SER A 63 -3.06 5.81 4.85
CA SER A 63 -3.39 6.35 6.15
C SER A 63 -4.88 6.66 6.28
N HIS A 64 -5.39 6.76 7.50
CA HIS A 64 -6.79 7.07 7.78
C HIS A 64 -7.77 6.11 7.10
N ASN A 65 -7.45 4.82 7.10
CA ASN A 65 -8.34 3.74 6.69
C ASN A 65 -8.73 2.90 7.93
N ASN A 66 -9.36 1.74 7.72
CA ASN A 66 -9.73 0.79 8.77
C ASN A 66 -8.92 -0.51 8.66
N ILE A 67 -7.68 -0.43 8.16
CA ILE A 67 -6.89 -1.63 7.80
C ILE A 67 -6.53 -2.40 9.06
N VAL A 68 -6.93 -3.67 9.12
CA VAL A 68 -6.63 -4.59 10.23
C VAL A 68 -5.53 -5.58 9.89
N SER A 69 -5.33 -5.88 8.60
CA SER A 69 -4.35 -6.86 8.14
C SER A 69 -3.87 -6.57 6.71
N VAL A 70 -2.63 -6.96 6.44
CA VAL A 70 -2.00 -6.95 5.13
C VAL A 70 -1.57 -8.37 4.81
N GLU A 71 -1.93 -8.88 3.64
CA GLU A 71 -1.46 -10.19 3.19
C GLU A 71 0.01 -10.13 2.72
N PRO A 72 0.75 -11.24 2.79
CA PRO A 72 2.07 -11.34 2.19
C PRO A 72 2.05 -10.96 0.72
N ASP A 73 3.12 -10.32 0.25
CA ASP A 73 3.30 -9.96 -1.16
C ASP A 73 2.22 -8.97 -1.69
N ALA A 74 1.70 -8.10 -0.83
CA ALA A 74 0.71 -7.07 -1.15
C ALA A 74 1.25 -5.95 -2.06
N PHE A 75 2.48 -5.49 -1.81
CA PHE A 75 3.11 -4.36 -2.51
C PHE A 75 4.35 -4.80 -3.29
N ASP A 76 4.73 -4.02 -4.31
CA ASP A 76 6.06 -4.09 -4.92
C ASP A 76 7.15 -3.82 -3.88
N ILE A 77 8.28 -4.51 -4.04
CA ILE A 77 9.47 -4.31 -3.22
C ILE A 77 10.43 -3.44 -4.01
N VAL A 78 10.47 -2.15 -3.67
CA VAL A 78 11.31 -1.15 -4.33
C VAL A 78 12.18 -0.48 -3.27
N ASP A 79 13.48 -0.36 -3.53
CA ASP A 79 14.42 0.31 -2.63
C ASP A 79 13.99 1.77 -2.41
N GLY A 80 13.94 2.19 -1.15
CA GLY A 80 13.50 3.53 -0.77
C GLY A 80 11.98 3.77 -0.81
N LEU A 81 11.15 2.75 -1.06
CA LEU A 81 9.69 2.87 -0.99
C LEU A 81 9.25 3.26 0.43
N HIS A 82 8.38 4.28 0.50
CA HIS A 82 7.73 4.69 1.74
C HIS A 82 6.26 4.28 1.73
N ILE A 83 5.84 3.53 2.76
CA ILE A 83 4.45 3.12 2.94
C ILE A 83 3.93 3.79 4.21
N ASN A 84 2.88 4.61 4.06
CA ASN A 84 2.21 5.24 5.19
C ASN A 84 0.88 4.53 5.46
N MET A 85 0.81 3.82 6.58
CA MET A 85 -0.40 3.17 7.11
C MET A 85 -0.80 3.74 8.47
N GLY A 86 -0.45 4.99 8.76
CA GLY A 86 -0.85 5.65 10.00
C GLY A 86 -2.38 5.71 10.17
N PHE A 87 -2.86 5.80 11.41
CA PHE A 87 -4.30 5.89 11.70
C PHE A 87 -5.12 4.75 11.05
N ASN A 88 -4.70 3.52 11.32
CA ASN A 88 -5.40 2.29 10.93
C ASN A 88 -5.67 1.42 12.17
N SER A 89 -6.04 0.16 11.98
CA SER A 89 -6.37 -0.79 13.05
C SER A 89 -5.43 -2.00 13.09
N LEU A 90 -4.18 -1.84 12.62
CA LEU A 90 -3.17 -2.90 12.67
C LEU A 90 -2.82 -3.22 14.12
N SER A 91 -2.95 -4.49 14.49
CA SER A 91 -2.62 -4.95 15.85
C SER A 91 -1.22 -5.56 15.94
N THR A 92 -0.68 -6.08 14.83
CA THR A 92 0.66 -6.68 14.77
C THR A 92 1.33 -6.37 13.44
N LEU A 93 2.66 -6.49 13.41
CA LEU A 93 3.45 -6.55 12.19
C LEU A 93 4.14 -7.92 12.16
N ASP A 94 3.51 -8.90 11.53
CA ASP A 94 4.04 -10.26 11.49
C ASP A 94 5.28 -10.36 10.58
N GLU A 95 6.20 -11.26 10.94
CA GLU A 95 7.48 -11.39 10.25
C GLU A 95 7.34 -11.91 8.81
N VAL A 96 6.30 -12.73 8.52
CA VAL A 96 6.09 -13.30 7.20
C VAL A 96 5.71 -12.20 6.20
N THR A 97 4.85 -11.30 6.60
CA THR A 97 4.41 -10.17 5.77
C THR A 97 5.50 -9.10 5.66
N TRP A 98 6.11 -8.67 6.78
CA TRP A 98 6.89 -7.43 6.80
C TRP A 98 8.40 -7.58 6.63
N ARG A 99 8.98 -8.74 6.96
CA ARG A 99 10.45 -8.94 6.88
C ARG A 99 11.02 -8.66 5.48
N PRO A 100 10.40 -9.13 4.37
CA PRO A 100 10.94 -8.86 3.03
C PRO A 100 11.01 -7.38 2.68
N TYR A 101 10.02 -6.59 3.12
CA TYR A 101 9.99 -5.14 2.89
C TYR A 101 11.12 -4.44 3.66
N PHE A 102 11.32 -4.77 4.93
CA PHE A 102 12.38 -4.16 5.74
C PHE A 102 13.79 -4.55 5.27
N GLU A 103 14.00 -5.80 4.85
CA GLU A 103 15.28 -6.25 4.29
C GLU A 103 15.63 -5.53 2.98
N ALA A 104 14.62 -5.10 2.23
CA ALA A 104 14.77 -4.35 0.99
C ALA A 104 14.83 -2.83 1.18
N GLY A 105 14.88 -2.33 2.42
CA GLY A 105 15.00 -0.89 2.69
C GLY A 105 13.68 -0.10 2.62
N VAL A 106 12.53 -0.79 2.55
CA VAL A 106 11.22 -0.14 2.60
C VAL A 106 10.98 0.46 3.98
N THR A 107 10.50 1.71 4.01
CA THR A 107 10.13 2.39 5.26
C THR A 107 8.63 2.30 5.49
N LEU A 108 8.22 1.84 6.67
CA LEU A 108 6.82 1.79 7.09
C LEU A 108 6.54 2.83 8.18
N ALA A 109 5.57 3.71 7.94
CA ALA A 109 4.95 4.53 8.96
C ALA A 109 3.62 3.90 9.41
N ALA A 110 3.56 3.40 10.64
CA ALA A 110 2.38 2.75 11.22
C ALA A 110 1.94 3.40 12.54
N GLY A 111 2.13 4.72 12.67
CA GLY A 111 1.68 5.50 13.82
C GLY A 111 0.16 5.37 14.04
N ASP A 112 -0.30 5.59 15.27
CA ASP A 112 -1.74 5.59 15.59
C ASP A 112 -2.47 4.30 15.16
N ASN A 113 -1.79 3.17 15.26
CA ASN A 113 -2.35 1.84 15.18
C ASN A 113 -2.27 1.17 16.57
N PRO A 114 -3.21 0.26 16.92
CA PRO A 114 -3.21 -0.48 18.19
C PRO A 114 -2.15 -1.61 18.21
N LEU A 115 -0.92 -1.31 17.78
CA LEU A 115 0.17 -2.27 17.68
C LEU A 115 0.54 -2.80 19.07
N VAL A 116 0.55 -4.12 19.22
CA VAL A 116 1.07 -4.80 20.39
C VAL A 116 2.41 -5.46 20.04
N CYS A 117 3.42 -5.24 20.87
CA CYS A 117 4.69 -5.96 20.77
C CYS A 117 4.53 -7.34 21.42
N GLY A 118 4.75 -8.41 20.65
CA GLY A 118 4.81 -9.79 21.13
C GLY A 118 6.22 -10.22 21.49
#